data_AF-A0A127SZ93-F1
#
_entry.id   AF-A0A127SZ93-F1
#
_cell.length_a   1.000
_cell.length_b   1.000
_cell.length_c   1.000
_cell.angle_alpha   90.00
_cell.angle_beta   90.00
_cell.angle_gamma   90.00
#
_symmetry.space_group_name_H-M   'P 1'
#
loop_
_entity.id
_entity.type
_entity.pdbx_description
1 polymer ?
#
loop_
_entity_poly.entity_id
_entity_poly.type
_entity_poly.pdbx_seq_one_letter_code
_entity_poly.pdbx_strand_id
1 'polypeptide(L)'
;MSKNKALDIVLSEFLELAKVPRPSHHEERVSEYLFQWAKRHGLAVEKDNMNEIIIDKPATPGCENVPRVIFQAHMDMVCVCEEGVTYDPMNDPIKVIN
;
A
#
# COMPACT_ATOMS: atom_id res chain seq x y z
N MET A 1 7.42 -16.32 13.33
CA MET A 1 7.53 -14.92 13.79
C MET A 1 6.72 -14.79 15.08
N SER A 2 7.20 -14.09 16.11
CA SER A 2 6.34 -13.74 17.25
C SER A 2 5.24 -12.80 16.75
N LYS A 3 4.03 -12.84 17.33
CA LYS A 3 2.90 -11.99 16.91
C LYS A 3 3.28 -10.51 16.85
N ASN A 4 4.10 -10.05 17.81
CA ASN A 4 4.56 -8.66 17.88
C ASN A 4 5.34 -8.27 16.62
N LYS A 5 6.23 -9.14 16.12
CA LYS A 5 7.06 -8.82 14.95
C LYS A 5 6.26 -8.65 13.65
N ALA A 6 5.19 -9.43 13.44
CA ALA A 6 4.37 -9.30 12.24
C ALA A 6 3.56 -8.00 12.27
N LEU A 7 3.01 -7.65 13.44
CA LEU A 7 2.30 -6.40 13.65
C LEU A 7 3.21 -5.19 13.42
N ASP A 8 4.42 -5.22 13.96
CA ASP A 8 5.41 -4.15 13.80
C ASP A 8 5.73 -3.90 12.31
N ILE A 9 5.89 -4.97 11.52
CA ILE A 9 6.11 -4.86 10.07
C ILE A 9 4.91 -4.21 9.39
N VAL A 10 3.69 -4.70 9.65
CA VAL A 10 2.47 -4.15 9.02
C VAL A 10 2.29 -2.68 9.37
N LEU A 11 2.49 -2.29 10.63
CA LEU A 11 2.37 -0.90 11.06
C LEU A 11 3.46 -0.01 10.45
N SER A 12 4.69 -0.51 10.32
CA SER A 12 5.76 0.26 9.66
C SER A 12 5.44 0.57 8.19
N GLU A 13 4.93 -0.41 7.44
CA GLU A 13 4.52 -0.21 6.04
C GLU A 13 3.29 0.71 5.94
N PHE A 14 2.33 0.57 6.86
CA PHE A 14 1.17 1.44 6.93
C PHE A 14 1.56 2.90 7.20
N LEU A 15 2.51 3.16 8.11
CA LEU A 15 2.98 4.51 8.42
C LEU A 15 3.67 5.19 7.23
N GLU A 16 4.40 4.45 6.40
CA GLU A 16 4.95 4.99 5.15
C GLU A 16 3.85 5.24 4.11
N LEU A 17 2.89 4.32 3.96
CA LEU A 17 1.76 4.49 3.05
C LEU A 17 0.85 5.67 3.45
N ALA A 18 0.67 5.92 4.75
CA ALA A 18 -0.13 7.02 5.28
C ALA A 18 0.42 8.40 4.91
N LYS A 19 1.72 8.49 4.55
CA LYS A 19 2.34 9.73 4.05
C LYS A 19 1.96 10.06 2.62
N VAL A 20 1.32 9.14 1.90
CA VAL A 20 0.96 9.29 0.49
C VAL A 20 -0.52 9.70 0.38
N PRO A 21 -0.83 10.93 -0.03
CA PRO A 21 -2.20 11.34 -0.33
C PRO A 21 -2.76 10.46 -1.47
N ARG A 22 -3.92 9.85 -1.22
CA ARG A 22 -4.56 8.86 -2.10
C ARG A 22 -6.09 8.93 -2.10
N PRO A 23 -6.69 10.11 -2.33
CA PRO A 23 -8.14 10.22 -2.41
C PRO A 23 -8.67 9.42 -3.61
N SER A 24 -9.91 8.94 -3.51
CA SER A 24 -10.60 8.27 -4.63
C SER A 24 -10.53 9.11 -5.91
N HIS A 25 -10.25 8.44 -7.04
CA HIS A 25 -10.01 9.01 -8.38
C HIS A 25 -8.68 9.77 -8.56
N HIS A 26 -7.75 9.68 -7.60
CA HIS A 26 -6.42 10.28 -7.66
C HIS A 26 -5.34 9.29 -7.21
N GLU A 27 -5.42 8.07 -7.71
CA GLU A 27 -4.60 6.93 -7.30
C GLU A 27 -3.17 6.96 -7.87
N GLU A 28 -2.85 7.87 -8.79
CA GLU A 28 -1.58 7.85 -9.53
C GLU A 28 -0.36 7.88 -8.61
N ARG A 29 -0.45 8.64 -7.51
CA ARG A 29 0.63 8.79 -6.54
C ARG A 29 0.86 7.52 -5.72
N VAL A 30 -0.22 6.91 -5.22
CA VAL A 30 -0.12 5.66 -4.45
C VAL A 30 0.25 4.48 -5.33
N SER A 31 -0.27 4.43 -6.55
CA SER A 31 0.11 3.44 -7.56
C SER A 31 1.60 3.49 -7.86
N GLU A 32 2.15 4.68 -8.11
CA GLU A 32 3.60 4.84 -8.35
C GLU A 32 4.42 4.51 -7.09
N TYR A 33 3.96 4.91 -5.90
CA TYR A 33 4.61 4.55 -4.64
C TYR A 33 4.72 3.02 -4.49
N LEU A 34 3.63 2.27 -4.71
CA LEU A 34 3.59 0.81 -4.62
C LEU A 34 4.45 0.14 -5.70
N PHE A 35 4.43 0.68 -6.93
CA PHE A 35 5.29 0.21 -8.01
C PHE A 35 6.77 0.30 -7.62
N GLN A 36 7.20 1.47 -7.13
CA GLN A 36 8.58 1.68 -6.69
C GLN A 36 8.92 0.86 -5.44
N TRP A 37 7.97 0.71 -4.51
CA TRP A 37 8.13 -0.15 -3.34
C TRP A 37 8.44 -1.59 -3.76
N ALA A 38 7.69 -2.15 -4.71
CA ALA A 38 7.91 -3.50 -5.22
C ALA A 38 9.27 -3.64 -5.93
N LYS A 39 9.65 -2.65 -6.76
CA LYS A 39 10.97 -2.63 -7.41
C LYS A 39 12.12 -2.61 -6.41
N ARG A 40 12.04 -1.78 -5.35
CA ARG A 40 13.07 -1.73 -4.29
C ARG A 40 13.21 -3.04 -3.52
N HIS A 41 12.13 -3.82 -3.43
CA HIS A 41 12.13 -5.15 -2.82
C HIS A 41 12.52 -6.28 -3.78
N GLY A 42 12.86 -5.96 -5.04
CA GLY A 42 13.23 -6.95 -6.05
C GLY A 42 12.06 -7.84 -6.49
N LEU A 43 10.82 -7.36 -6.34
CA LEU A 43 9.62 -8.10 -6.75
C LEU A 43 9.25 -7.79 -8.21
N ALA A 44 8.66 -8.78 -8.87
CA ALA A 44 8.03 -8.55 -10.16
C ALA A 44 6.78 -7.67 -9.95
N VAL A 45 6.63 -6.63 -10.76
CA VAL A 45 5.53 -5.69 -10.63
C VAL A 45 5.14 -5.14 -11.99
N GLU A 46 3.83 -5.08 -12.19
CA GLU A 46 3.17 -4.58 -13.38
C GLU A 46 2.17 -3.49 -12.97
N LYS A 47 2.04 -2.46 -13.81
CA LYS A 47 1.06 -1.38 -13.67
C LYS A 47 0.27 -1.31 -14.97
N ASP A 48 -1.06 -1.33 -14.90
CA ASP A 48 -1.89 -1.20 -16.09
C ASP A 48 -2.19 0.28 -16.43
N ASN A 49 -3.04 0.51 -17.43
CA ASN A 49 -3.44 1.85 -17.87
C ASN A 49 -4.45 2.52 -16.92
N MET A 50 -5.03 1.78 -15.96
CA MET A 50 -5.94 2.28 -14.93
C MET A 50 -5.22 2.51 -13.59
N ASN A 51 -3.88 2.39 -13.57
CA ASN A 51 -3.03 2.48 -12.39
C ASN A 51 -3.23 1.33 -11.38
N GLU A 52 -3.86 0.23 -11.77
CA GLU A 52 -3.90 -0.98 -10.96
C GLU A 52 -2.53 -1.65 -10.94
N ILE A 53 -2.17 -2.23 -9.80
CA ILE A 53 -0.85 -2.81 -9.55
C ILE A 53 -0.97 -4.29 -9.21
N ILE A 54 -0.20 -5.12 -9.91
CA ILE A 54 0.00 -6.53 -9.56
C ILE A 54 1.47 -6.70 -9.15
N ILE A 55 1.68 -7.14 -7.90
CA ILE A 55 3.00 -7.48 -7.35
C ILE A 55 3.07 -8.99 -7.20
N ASP A 56 4.01 -9.64 -7.88
CA ASP A 56 4.24 -11.08 -7.79
C ASP A 56 5.48 -11.35 -6.93
N LYS A 57 5.31 -12.29 -5.99
CA LYS A 57 6.37 -12.78 -5.10
C LYS A 57 6.46 -14.29 -5.27
N PRO A 58 7.65 -14.84 -5.58
CA PRO A 58 7.83 -16.28 -5.71
C PRO A 58 7.55 -16.99 -4.40
N ALA A 59 7.15 -18.27 -4.51
CA ALA A 59 6.98 -19.13 -3.35
C ALA A 59 8.27 -19.19 -2.52
N THR A 60 8.13 -19.25 -1.20
CA THR A 60 9.26 -19.58 -0.33
C THR A 60 9.74 -21.02 -0.62
N PRO A 61 11.04 -21.33 -0.46
CA PRO A 61 11.56 -22.66 -0.72
C PRO A 61 10.75 -23.76 -0.04
N GLY A 62 10.32 -24.77 -0.82
CA GLY A 62 9.48 -25.88 -0.35
C GLY A 62 7.97 -25.65 -0.50
N CYS A 63 7.55 -24.50 -1.01
CA CYS A 63 6.14 -24.18 -1.29
C CYS A 63 5.83 -24.01 -2.78
N GLU A 64 6.71 -24.41 -3.70
CA GLU A 64 6.58 -24.17 -5.13
C GLU A 64 5.34 -24.85 -5.76
N ASN A 65 4.87 -25.94 -5.14
CA ASN A 65 3.72 -26.72 -5.61
C ASN A 65 2.41 -26.39 -4.88
N VAL A 66 2.41 -25.42 -3.96
CA VAL A 66 1.16 -25.00 -3.30
C VAL A 66 0.35 -24.10 -4.25
N PRO A 67 -0.99 -24.09 -4.17
CA PRO A 67 -1.80 -23.19 -4.98
C PRO A 67 -1.40 -21.73 -4.79
N ARG A 68 -1.34 -20.98 -5.90
CA ARG A 68 -1.12 -19.53 -5.88
C ARG A 68 -2.27 -18.85 -5.12
N VAL A 69 -1.92 -17.87 -4.29
CA VAL A 69 -2.87 -17.05 -3.55
C VAL A 69 -2.74 -15.60 -4.01
N ILE A 70 -3.88 -14.93 -4.17
CA ILE A 70 -3.96 -13.49 -4.47
C ILE A 70 -4.52 -12.79 -3.23
N PHE A 71 -3.81 -11.77 -2.75
CA PHE A 71 -4.33 -10.81 -1.78
C PHE A 71 -4.79 -9.58 -2.53
N GLN A 72 -6.04 -9.17 -2.34
CA GLN A 72 -6.60 -8.01 -3.00
C GLN A 72 -7.03 -6.97 -1.95
N ALA A 73 -6.71 -5.71 -2.24
CA ALA A 73 -7.15 -4.53 -1.53
C ALA A 73 -7.29 -3.39 -2.55
N HIS A 74 -8.05 -2.35 -2.21
CA HIS A 74 -8.09 -1.11 -2.97
C HIS A 74 -7.11 -0.09 -2.37
N MET A 75 -6.58 0.81 -3.20
CA MET A 75 -5.49 1.71 -2.79
C MET A 75 -5.96 3.09 -2.33
N ASP A 76 -7.17 3.49 -2.70
CA ASP A 76 -7.71 4.81 -2.42
C ASP A 76 -8.30 4.94 -1.00
N MET A 77 -8.68 6.16 -0.65
CA MET A 77 -9.46 6.46 0.55
C MET A 77 -10.60 7.42 0.26
N VAL A 78 -11.65 7.23 1.03
CA VAL A 78 -12.62 8.30 1.31
C VAL A 78 -11.96 9.30 2.26
N CYS A 79 -11.80 10.55 1.82
CA CYS A 79 -11.20 11.60 2.62
C CYS A 79 -12.28 12.50 3.25
N VAL A 80 -12.45 12.37 4.56
CA VAL A 80 -13.31 13.22 5.38
C VAL A 80 -12.52 13.80 6.54
N CYS A 81 -12.83 15.02 6.94
CA CYS A 81 -12.23 15.69 8.11
C CYS A 81 -13.33 16.24 9.02
N GLU A 82 -13.02 16.36 10.31
CA GLU A 82 -13.92 16.99 11.29
C GLU A 82 -14.01 18.50 11.04
N GLU A 83 -15.12 19.11 11.48
CA GLU A 83 -15.28 20.56 11.39
C GLU A 83 -14.15 21.29 12.11
N GLY A 84 -13.59 22.32 11.46
CA GLY A 84 -12.49 23.11 11.99
C GLY A 84 -11.09 22.51 11.76
N VAL A 85 -10.98 21.30 11.22
CA VAL A 85 -9.69 20.71 10.80
C VAL A 85 -9.35 21.19 9.39
N THR A 86 -8.22 21.88 9.23
CA THR A 86 -7.67 22.18 7.90
C THR A 86 -6.90 20.97 7.39
N TYR A 87 -7.39 20.36 6.30
CA TYR A 87 -6.78 19.20 5.65
C TYR A 87 -7.06 19.23 4.15
N ASP A 88 -6.00 19.20 3.34
CA ASP A 88 -6.08 19.06 1.89
C ASP A 88 -5.83 17.59 1.48
N PRO A 89 -6.87 16.82 1.10
CA PRO A 89 -6.71 15.40 0.76
C PRO A 89 -5.83 15.16 -0.47
N MET A 90 -5.61 16.18 -1.30
CA MET A 90 -4.75 16.07 -2.48
C MET A 90 -3.28 16.19 -2.14
N ASN A 91 -2.90 16.80 -1.02
CA ASN A 91 -1.50 17.16 -0.75
C ASN A 91 -1.03 16.79 0.65
N ASP A 92 -1.94 16.74 1.63
CA ASP A 92 -1.60 16.47 3.01
C ASP A 92 -1.56 14.96 3.30
N PRO A 93 -0.53 14.49 4.03
CA PRO A 93 -0.52 13.12 4.53
C PRO A 93 -1.54 12.93 5.66
N ILE A 94 -1.90 11.67 5.92
CA ILE A 94 -2.72 11.34 7.09
C ILE A 94 -1.88 11.56 8.35
N LYS A 95 -2.44 12.31 9.31
CA LYS A 95 -1.90 12.35 10.67
C LYS A 95 -2.33 11.11 11.44
N VAL A 96 -1.45 10.13 11.53
CA VAL A 96 -1.68 8.93 12.36
C VAL A 96 -1.58 9.31 13.85
N ILE A 97 -2.51 8.79 14.65
CA ILE A 97 -2.50 8.90 16.12
C ILE A 97 -2.09 7.53 16.66
N ASN A 98 -0.95 7.49 17.34
CA ASN A 98 -0.28 6.28 17.78
C ASN A 98 0.26 6.42 19.20
#